data_AF-A0A522QZY0-F1
#
_entry.id   AF-A0A522QZY0-F1
#
_cell.length_a   1.000
_cell.length_b   1.000
_cell.length_c   1.000
_cell.angle_alpha   90.00
_cell.angle_beta   90.00
_cell.angle_gamma   90.00
#
_symmetry.space_group_name_H-M   'P 1'
#
loop_
_entity.id
_entity.type
_entity.pdbx_description
1 polymer ?
#
loop_
_entity_poly.entity_id
_entity_poly.type
_entity_poly.pdbx_seq_one_letter_code
_entity_poly.pdbx_strand_id
1 'polypeptide(L)'
;EKDIEVLLDDGVLTLKGEKRSETEDKDKQFSERFYGRFERRIPLGYEIKDDNVDARFQNGVLTVTLPKSEKAQSQVKRIAIKS
;
A
#
# COMPACT_ATOMS: atom_id res chain seq x y z
N GLU A 1 11.03 8.66 -8.12
CA GLU A 1 9.64 9.13 -7.85
C GLU A 1 8.64 8.71 -8.93
N LYS A 2 8.99 8.71 -10.23
CA LYS A 2 8.10 8.30 -11.33
C LYS A 2 7.82 6.78 -11.45
N ASP A 3 8.40 5.96 -10.59
CA ASP A 3 8.40 4.50 -10.75
C ASP A 3 7.66 3.77 -9.60
N ILE A 4 6.65 4.41 -8.98
CA ILE A 4 5.78 3.74 -8.00
C ILE A 4 4.38 3.59 -8.58
N GLU A 5 3.92 2.35 -8.69
CA GLU A 5 2.59 1.98 -9.14
C GLU A 5 1.75 1.54 -7.93
N VAL A 6 0.52 2.07 -7.83
CA VAL A 6 -0.45 1.72 -6.80
C VAL A 6 -1.69 1.19 -7.50
N LEU A 7 -1.98 -0.09 -7.30
CA LEU A 7 -3.13 -0.77 -7.88
C LEU A 7 -4.06 -1.25 -6.78
N LEU A 8 -5.34 -1.20 -7.05
CA LEU A 8 -6.37 -1.80 -6.22
C LEU A 8 -7.19 -2.72 -7.11
N ASP A 9 -7.14 -4.01 -6.81
CA ASP A 9 -7.87 -5.04 -7.55
C ASP A 9 -8.32 -6.13 -6.57
N ASP A 10 -9.56 -6.58 -6.70
CA ASP A 10 -10.16 -7.65 -5.88
C ASP A 10 -9.91 -7.52 -4.37
N GLY A 11 -10.04 -6.31 -3.81
CA GLY A 11 -9.82 -6.04 -2.38
C GLY A 11 -8.36 -6.14 -1.91
N VAL A 12 -7.40 -6.16 -2.85
CA VAL A 12 -5.96 -6.20 -2.58
C VAL A 12 -5.31 -4.91 -3.08
N LEU A 13 -4.69 -4.16 -2.16
CA LEU A 13 -3.83 -3.04 -2.49
C LEU A 13 -2.44 -3.58 -2.88
N THR A 14 -1.98 -3.27 -4.08
CA THR A 14 -0.66 -3.66 -4.59
C THR A 14 0.18 -2.42 -4.82
N LEU A 15 1.35 -2.37 -4.17
CA LEU A 15 2.36 -1.33 -4.35
C LEU A 15 3.57 -1.94 -5.07
N LYS A 16 3.96 -1.38 -6.19
CA LYS A 16 5.15 -1.80 -6.95
C LYS A 16 6.06 -0.62 -7.18
N GLY A 17 7.35 -0.88 -7.25
CA GLY A 17 8.28 0.11 -7.76
C GLY A 17 9.71 -0.37 -7.80
N GLU A 18 10.60 0.54 -8.17
CA GLU A 18 12.03 0.27 -8.21
C GLU A 18 12.81 1.41 -7.56
N LYS A 19 13.73 1.06 -6.66
CA LYS A 19 14.68 2.00 -6.08
C LYS A 19 16.05 1.74 -6.69
N ARG A 20 16.51 2.65 -7.56
CA ARG A 20 17.83 2.55 -8.19
C ARG A 20 18.91 3.15 -7.30
N SER A 21 20.13 2.59 -7.37
CA SER A 21 21.30 3.25 -6.78
C SER A 21 21.72 4.38 -7.70
N GLU A 22 21.82 5.60 -7.16
CA GLU A 22 22.30 6.77 -7.92
C GLU A 22 23.83 6.85 -7.96
N THR A 23 24.54 5.98 -7.24
CA THR A 23 26.00 6.02 -7.14
C THR A 23 26.60 4.66 -7.47
N GLU A 24 27.33 4.58 -8.60
CA GLU A 24 28.38 3.58 -8.81
C GLU A 24 29.66 4.09 -8.12
N ASP A 25 29.63 4.16 -6.79
CA ASP A 25 30.85 4.47 -6.05
C ASP A 25 31.67 3.17 -5.95
N LYS A 26 32.63 2.98 -6.87
CA LYS A 26 33.40 1.73 -6.99
C LYS A 26 34.25 1.42 -5.75
N ASP A 27 34.50 2.42 -4.91
CA ASP A 27 35.24 2.27 -3.65
C ASP A 27 34.34 1.86 -2.48
N LYS A 28 33.01 1.85 -2.69
CA LYS A 28 32.03 1.55 -1.63
C LYS A 28 31.85 0.04 -1.50
N GLN A 29 32.50 -0.53 -0.49
CA GLN A 29 32.47 -1.98 -0.24
C GLN A 29 31.11 -2.52 0.24
N PHE A 30 30.28 -1.69 0.89
CA PHE A 30 28.99 -2.14 1.44
C PHE A 30 27.93 -1.04 1.45
N SER A 31 26.67 -1.44 1.36
CA SER A 31 25.52 -0.56 1.57
C SER A 31 24.44 -1.26 2.38
N GLU A 32 24.01 -0.61 3.46
CA GLU A 32 22.84 -1.03 4.26
C GLU A 32 21.51 -0.67 3.58
N ARG A 33 21.56 0.13 2.51
CA ARG A 33 20.37 0.56 1.77
C ARG A 33 19.96 -0.51 0.79
N PHE A 34 18.72 -0.99 0.90
CA PHE A 34 18.11 -1.83 -0.12
C PHE A 34 17.87 -1.03 -1.41
N TYR A 35 18.25 -1.65 -2.53
CA TYR A 35 18.01 -1.20 -3.90
C TYR A 35 17.38 -2.35 -4.70
N GLY A 36 16.76 -2.01 -5.82
CA GLY A 36 16.08 -2.94 -6.70
C GLY A 36 14.57 -2.78 -6.66
N ARG A 37 13.89 -3.76 -7.26
CA ARG A 37 12.43 -3.80 -7.37
C ARG A 37 11.82 -4.22 -6.04
N PHE A 38 10.70 -3.61 -5.71
CA PHE A 38 9.87 -3.99 -4.57
C PHE A 38 8.43 -4.16 -5.01
N GLU A 39 7.76 -5.12 -4.37
CA GLU A 39 6.32 -5.32 -4.47
C GLU A 39 5.79 -5.63 -3.08
N ARG A 40 4.67 -4.99 -2.72
CA ARG A 40 3.93 -5.29 -1.50
C ARG A 40 2.45 -5.42 -1.83
N ARG A 41 1.85 -6.54 -1.41
CA ARG A 41 0.41 -6.81 -1.54
C ARG A 41 -0.23 -6.81 -0.16
N ILE A 42 -1.32 -6.06 -0.02
CA ILE A 42 -2.02 -5.85 1.25
C ILE A 42 -3.50 -6.15 1.04
N PRO A 43 -4.00 -7.32 1.49
CA PRO A 43 -5.43 -7.60 1.52
C PRO A 43 -6.13 -6.69 2.52
N LEU A 44 -7.20 -6.01 2.10
CA LEU A 44 -7.88 -5.03 2.95
C LEU A 44 -8.86 -5.67 3.94
N GLY A 45 -9.47 -6.81 3.57
CA GLY A 45 -10.42 -7.53 4.42
C GLY A 45 -11.75 -6.80 4.66
N TYR A 46 -12.00 -5.70 3.95
CA TYR A 46 -13.27 -4.97 3.96
C TYR A 46 -13.48 -4.25 2.63
N GLU A 47 -14.74 -3.98 2.31
CA GLU A 47 -15.11 -3.17 1.17
C GLU A 47 -14.68 -1.70 1.38
N ILE A 48 -14.20 -1.08 0.31
CA ILE A 48 -13.81 0.32 0.28
C ILE A 48 -14.67 1.09 -0.73
N LYS A 49 -14.67 2.41 -0.60
CA LYS A 49 -15.33 3.32 -1.54
C LYS A 49 -14.32 3.77 -2.59
N ASP A 50 -14.27 3.04 -3.70
CA ASP A 50 -13.23 3.17 -4.74
C ASP A 50 -13.13 4.58 -5.33
N ASP A 51 -14.25 5.29 -5.48
CA ASP A 51 -14.30 6.64 -6.07
C ASP A 51 -13.52 7.71 -5.26
N ASN A 52 -13.16 7.43 -4.01
CA ASN A 52 -12.53 8.38 -3.09
C ASN A 52 -11.13 7.93 -2.62
N VAL A 53 -10.46 7.08 -3.38
CA VAL A 53 -9.07 6.67 -3.10
C VAL A 53 -8.12 7.81 -3.45
N ASP A 54 -7.17 8.08 -2.54
CA ASP A 54 -6.14 9.11 -2.73
C ASP A 54 -4.75 8.58 -2.38
N ALA A 55 -3.73 9.05 -3.09
CA ALA A 55 -2.34 8.66 -2.88
C ALA A 55 -1.42 9.89 -2.99
N ARG A 56 -0.55 10.08 -1.97
CA ARG A 56 0.37 11.22 -1.90
C ARG A 56 1.76 10.75 -1.53
N PHE A 57 2.76 11.19 -2.29
CA PHE A 57 4.16 10.96 -2.00
C PHE A 57 4.81 12.26 -1.56
N GLN A 58 5.33 12.29 -0.33
CA GLN A 58 5.99 13.49 0.20
C GLN A 58 7.14 13.07 1.10
N ASN A 59 8.31 13.70 0.89
CA ASN A 59 9.50 13.49 1.72
C ASN A 59 9.91 12.02 1.88
N GLY A 60 9.80 11.21 0.81
CA GLY A 60 10.14 9.79 0.83
C GLY A 60 9.06 8.86 1.37
N VAL A 61 7.87 9.36 1.71
CA VAL A 61 6.77 8.58 2.27
C VAL A 61 5.58 8.57 1.31
N LEU A 62 5.14 7.37 0.93
CA LEU A 62 3.88 7.16 0.22
C LEU A 62 2.75 6.96 1.23
N THR A 63 1.76 7.85 1.20
CA THR A 63 0.52 7.74 1.96
C THR A 63 -0.61 7.37 1.01
N VAL A 64 -1.29 6.25 1.26
CA VAL A 64 -2.47 5.81 0.51
C VAL A 64 -3.67 5.83 1.45
N THR A 65 -4.73 6.54 1.08
CA THR A 65 -5.96 6.68 1.86
C THR A 65 -7.08 5.93 1.17
N LEU A 66 -7.65 4.96 1.88
CA LEU A 66 -8.71 4.06 1.39
C LEU A 66 -9.94 4.15 2.32
N PRO A 67 -10.96 4.95 1.96
CA PRO A 67 -12.17 5.07 2.78
C PRO A 67 -12.97 3.77 2.79
N LYS A 68 -13.37 3.30 3.97
CA LYS A 68 -14.27 2.13 4.09
C LYS A 68 -15.63 2.43 3.50
N SER A 69 -16.25 1.44 2.85
CA SER A 69 -17.65 1.53 2.41
C SER A 69 -18.60 1.63 3.62
N GLU A 70 -19.81 2.15 3.42
CA GLU A 70 -20.84 2.21 4.48
C GLU A 70 -21.20 0.81 5.00
N LYS A 71 -21.20 -0.19 4.11
CA LYS A 71 -21.38 -1.60 4.47
C LYS A 71 -20.24 -2.11 5.34
N ALA A 72 -18.99 -1.79 5.01
CA ALA A 72 -17.83 -2.17 5.81
C ALA A 72 -17.82 -1.53 7.21
N GLN A 73 -18.35 -0.32 7.34
CA GLN A 73 -18.46 0.36 8.64
C GLN A 73 -19.53 -0.26 9.55
N SER A 74 -20.55 -0.90 8.98
CA SER A 74 -21.71 -1.43 9.71
C SER A 74 -21.63 -2.93 10.04
N GLN A 75 -20.51 -3.62 9.76
CA GLN A 75 -20.40 -5.09 9.89
C GLN A 75 -20.39 -5.64 11.32
N VAL A 76 -20.49 -4.81 12.37
CA VAL A 76 -20.63 -5.34 13.74
C VAL A 76 -22.06 -5.80 13.96
N LYS A 77 -22.35 -7.06 13.66
CA LYS A 77 -23.59 -7.73 14.07
C LYS A 77 -23.42 -8.34 15.46
N ARG A 78 -24.24 -7.89 16.41
CA ARG A 78 -24.41 -8.57 17.69
C ARG A 78 -25.22 -9.84 17.47
N ILE A 79 -24.65 -11.00 17.75
CA ILE A 79 -25.34 -12.29 17.70
C ILE A 79 -26.00 -12.55 19.05
N ALA A 80 -27.29 -12.84 19.07
CA ALA A 80 -28.00 -13.23 20.28
C ALA A 80 -27.66 -14.68 20.66
N ILE A 81 -27.29 -14.91 21.93
CA ILE A 81 -27.12 -16.25 22.49
C ILE A 81 -28.53 -16.76 22.85
N LYS A 82 -28.93 -17.90 22.28
CA LYS A 82 -30.17 -18.59 22.66
C LYS A 82 -29.90 -19.53 23.81
N SER A 83 -30.70 -19.42 24.87
CA SER A 83 -30.84 -20.38 25.96
C SER A 83 -32.01 -21.33 25.68
#